data_AF-A0A7C4UP13-F1
#
_entry.id   AF-A0A7C4UP13-F1
#
_cell.length_a   1.000
_cell.length_b   1.000
_cell.length_c   1.000
_cell.angle_alpha   90.00
_cell.angle_beta   90.00
_cell.angle_gamma   90.00
#
_symmetry.space_group_name_H-M   'P 1'
#
loop_
_entity.id
_entity.type
_entity.pdbx_description
1 polymer ?
#
loop_
_entity_poly.entity_id
_entity_poly.type
_entity_poly.pdbx_seq_one_letter_code
_entity_poly.pdbx_strand_id
1 'polypeptide(L)'
;MKVTFIGAGSLIFTRRLLVDLVRLPFPREEIEVALVDINERRLSYITRIAQRIFAENGIPIERITATTDRRAVLGGSQYIFISILVGDIEAIRK
;
A
#
# COMPACT_ATOMS: atom_id res chain seq x y z
N MET A 1 6.73 -12.28 3.51
CA MET A 1 7.23 -11.20 2.62
C MET A 1 6.51 -9.89 2.88
N LYS A 2 7.24 -8.85 3.33
CA LYS A 2 6.72 -7.52 3.60
C LYS A 2 7.02 -6.54 2.46
N VAL A 3 5.97 -5.92 1.92
CA VAL A 3 6.02 -4.91 0.85
C VAL A 3 5.49 -3.58 1.38
N THR A 4 6.27 -2.51 1.25
CA THR A 4 5.85 -1.16 1.68
C THR A 4 5.55 -0.26 0.48
N PHE A 5 4.44 0.46 0.52
CA PHE A 5 4.03 1.46 -0.46
C PHE A 5 4.11 2.85 0.17
N ILE A 6 5.03 3.69 -0.30
CA ILE A 6 5.16 5.09 0.11
C ILE A 6 4.52 5.98 -0.97
N GLY A 7 3.53 6.77 -0.58
CA GLY A 7 2.60 7.40 -1.54
C GLY A 7 1.45 6.48 -1.92
N ALA A 8 1.02 5.63 -0.99
CA ALA A 8 -0.04 4.64 -1.18
C ALA A 8 -1.38 5.28 -1.59
N GLY A 9 -1.59 6.56 -1.30
CA GLY A 9 -2.74 7.36 -1.71
C GLY A 9 -2.85 7.58 -3.23
N SER A 10 -1.87 7.13 -4.03
CA SER A 10 -2.02 6.94 -5.47
C SER A 10 -2.99 5.78 -5.77
N LEU A 11 -4.28 6.00 -5.52
CA LEU A 11 -5.32 4.95 -5.40
C LEU A 11 -5.31 3.94 -6.55
N ILE A 12 -5.26 4.42 -7.79
CA ILE A 12 -5.31 3.56 -8.98
C ILE A 12 -4.02 2.74 -9.09
N PHE A 13 -2.88 3.38 -8.86
CA PHE A 13 -1.57 2.74 -8.99
C PHE A 13 -1.36 1.68 -7.90
N THR A 14 -1.56 2.06 -6.64
CA THR A 14 -1.40 1.16 -5.50
C THR A 14 -2.38 -0.01 -5.59
N ARG A 15 -3.65 0.23 -5.96
CA ARG A 15 -4.64 -0.85 -6.14
C ARG A 15 -4.19 -1.87 -7.20
N ARG A 16 -3.67 -1.41 -8.34
CA ARG A 16 -3.21 -2.31 -9.42
C ARG A 16 -2.09 -3.22 -8.90
N LEU A 17 -1.08 -2.64 -8.26
CA LEU A 17 0.02 -3.42 -7.68
C LEU A 17 -0.44 -4.41 -6.61
N LEU A 18 -1.42 -4.06 -5.78
CA LEU A 18 -1.99 -4.99 -4.80
C LEU A 18 -2.74 -6.16 -5.45
N VAL A 19 -3.50 -5.91 -6.52
CA VAL A 19 -4.19 -6.95 -7.28
C VAL A 19 -3.19 -7.89 -7.95
N ASP A 20 -2.11 -7.36 -8.51
CA ASP A 20 -1.06 -8.19 -9.12
C ASP A 20 -0.32 -8.99 -8.04
N LEU A 21 -0.01 -8.36 -6.90
CA LEU A 21 0.67 -8.99 -5.77
C LEU A 21 -0.03 -10.25 -5.29
N VAL A 22 -1.36 -10.22 -5.08
CA VAL A 22 -2.11 -11.38 -4.59
C VAL A 22 -2.25 -12.52 -5.62
N ARG A 23 -1.92 -12.26 -6.89
CA ARG A 23 -1.97 -13.23 -8.00
C ARG A 23 -0.65 -13.92 -8.27
N LEU A 24 0.44 -13.44 -7.69
CA LEU A 24 1.76 -14.03 -7.88
C LEU A 24 1.84 -15.45 -7.28
N PRO A 25 2.65 -16.35 -7.85
CA PRO A 25 2.73 -17.76 -7.45
C PRO A 25 3.65 -17.95 -6.22
N PHE A 26 3.35 -17.29 -5.12
CA PHE A 26 4.04 -17.46 -3.83
C PHE A 26 3.00 -17.68 -2.70
N PRO A 27 3.42 -18.12 -1.49
CA PRO A 27 2.51 -18.31 -0.35
C PRO A 27 1.78 -17.01 0.02
N ARG A 28 0.47 -16.94 -0.28
CA ARG A 28 -0.35 -15.73 -0.06
C ARG A 28 -0.47 -15.39 1.42
N GLU A 29 -0.47 -16.43 2.24
CA GLU A 29 -0.40 -16.40 3.68
C GLU A 29 0.95 -15.96 4.23
N GLU A 30 1.85 -15.42 3.43
CA GLU A 30 3.05 -14.74 3.91
C GLU A 30 3.11 -13.26 3.48
N ILE A 31 2.10 -12.77 2.74
CA ILE A 31 2.09 -11.37 2.32
C ILE A 31 1.78 -10.45 3.49
N GLU A 32 2.66 -9.51 3.74
CA GLU A 32 2.41 -8.34 4.58
C GLU A 32 2.55 -7.08 3.74
N VAL A 33 1.61 -6.15 3.93
CA VAL A 33 1.62 -4.86 3.22
C VAL A 33 1.63 -3.72 4.21
N ALA A 34 2.54 -2.77 4.02
CA ALA A 34 2.52 -1.48 4.68
C ALA A 34 2.11 -0.38 3.69
N LEU A 35 1.07 0.36 4.01
CA LEU A 35 0.56 1.50 3.24
C LEU A 35 0.94 2.79 3.95
N VAL A 36 1.67 3.65 3.25
CA VAL A 36 2.10 4.94 3.80
C VAL A 36 1.64 6.06 2.89
N ASP A 37 0.91 7.00 3.46
CA ASP A 37 0.60 8.28 2.83
C ASP A 37 0.43 9.36 3.91
N ILE A 38 0.89 10.58 3.63
CA ILE A 38 0.72 11.70 4.55
C ILE A 38 -0.72 12.24 4.53
N ASN A 39 -1.49 11.94 3.48
CA ASN A 39 -2.89 12.31 3.36
C ASN A 39 -3.77 11.20 3.96
N GLU A 40 -4.24 11.41 5.19
CA GLU A 40 -5.05 10.42 5.93
C GLU A 40 -6.32 9.99 5.20
N ARG A 41 -6.94 10.91 4.44
CA ARG A 41 -8.15 10.60 3.65
C ARG A 41 -7.84 9.61 2.52
N ARG A 42 -6.78 9.88 1.74
CA ARG A 42 -6.33 8.96 0.68
C ARG A 42 -5.85 7.64 1.27
N LEU A 43 -5.15 7.69 2.40
CA LEU A 43 -4.70 6.50 3.14
C LEU A 43 -5.88 5.62 3.59
N SER A 44 -6.93 6.21 4.17
CA SER A 44 -8.16 5.51 4.54
C SER A 44 -8.82 4.82 3.33
N TYR A 45 -8.80 5.47 2.17
CA TYR A 45 -9.40 4.93 0.96
C TYR A 45 -8.63 3.72 0.45
N ILE A 46 -7.30 3.83 0.32
CA ILE A 46 -6.49 2.69 -0.14
C ILE A 46 -6.48 1.54 0.87
N THR A 47 -6.55 1.83 2.18
CA THR A 47 -6.61 0.81 3.23
C THR A 47 -7.85 -0.06 3.07
N ARG A 48 -9.04 0.54 2.88
CA ARG A 48 -10.29 -0.21 2.64
C ARG A 48 -10.24 -1.03 1.36
N ILE A 49 -9.63 -0.48 0.30
CA ILE A 49 -9.42 -1.20 -0.97
C ILE A 49 -8.50 -2.41 -0.75
N ALA A 50 -7.38 -2.23 -0.05
CA ALA A 50 -6.43 -3.30 0.25
C ALA A 50 -7.06 -4.40 1.11
N GLN A 51 -7.80 -4.03 2.16
CA GLN A 51 -8.53 -4.97 3.01
C GLN A 51 -9.53 -5.79 2.21
N ARG A 52 -10.26 -5.16 1.29
CA ARG A 52 -11.17 -5.87 0.40
C ARG A 52 -10.43 -6.85 -0.51
N ILE A 53 -9.31 -6.44 -1.11
CA ILE A 53 -8.48 -7.32 -1.95
C ILE A 53 -7.99 -8.52 -1.13
N PHE A 54 -7.49 -8.29 0.08
CA PHE A 54 -7.01 -9.36 0.97
C PHE A 54 -8.13 -10.32 1.34
N ALA A 55 -9.27 -9.80 1.81
CA ALA A 55 -10.43 -10.60 2.18
C ALA A 55 -10.97 -11.46 1.01
N GLU A 56 -11.10 -10.89 -0.19
CA GLU A 56 -11.56 -11.60 -1.39
C GLU A 56 -10.57 -12.69 -1.87
N ASN A 57 -9.29 -12.63 -1.43
CA ASN A 57 -8.25 -13.59 -1.82
C ASN A 57 -7.80 -14.49 -0.65
N GLY A 58 -8.56 -14.51 0.47
CA GLY A 58 -8.28 -15.37 1.62
C GLY A 58 -7.03 -14.98 2.42
N ILE A 59 -6.60 -13.72 2.34
CA ILE A 59 -5.45 -13.20 3.09
C ILE A 59 -5.96 -12.43 4.32
N PRO A 60 -5.45 -12.70 5.53
CA PRO A 60 -5.85 -11.97 6.74
C PRO A 60 -5.62 -10.47 6.63
N ILE A 61 -6.65 -9.66 6.90
CA ILE A 61 -6.59 -8.19 6.75
C ILE A 61 -5.66 -7.53 7.77
N GLU A 62 -5.36 -8.23 8.87
CA GLU A 62 -4.44 -7.82 9.94
C GLU A 62 -3.00 -7.67 9.45
N ARG A 63 -2.70 -8.24 8.27
CA ARG A 63 -1.41 -8.13 7.58
C ARG A 63 -1.23 -6.83 6.81
N ILE A 64 -2.23 -5.94 6.89
CA ILE A 64 -2.16 -4.59 6.34
C ILE A 64 -1.89 -3.63 7.49
N THR A 65 -0.74 -2.96 7.43
CA THR A 65 -0.45 -1.80 8.29
C THR A 65 -0.66 -0.53 7.48
N ALA A 66 -1.43 0.42 8.00
CA ALA A 66 -1.58 1.75 7.40
C ALA A 66 -1.07 2.81 8.39
N THR A 67 -0.21 3.71 7.93
CA THR A 67 0.39 4.75 8.78
C THR A 67 0.77 5.99 7.98
N THR A 68 0.81 7.14 8.65
CA THR A 68 1.39 8.37 8.10
C THR A 68 2.90 8.46 8.35
N ASP A 69 3.44 7.65 9.26
CA ASP A 69 4.87 7.58 9.55
C ASP A 69 5.55 6.41 8.83
N ARG A 70 6.33 6.73 7.80
CA ARG A 70 7.12 5.73 7.08
C ARG A 70 8.13 5.00 7.97
N ARG A 71 8.72 5.66 8.98
CA ARG A 71 9.79 5.06 9.80
C ARG A 71 9.29 3.87 10.60
N ALA A 72 8.04 3.92 11.06
CA ALA A 72 7.39 2.83 11.78
C ALA A 72 7.29 1.52 10.98
N VAL A 73 7.33 1.56 9.65
CA VAL A 73 7.05 0.39 8.80
C VAL A 73 8.19 -0.02 7.86
N LEU A 74 9.23 0.80 7.72
CA LEU A 74 10.38 0.48 6.86
C LEU A 74 11.19 -0.72 7.34
N GLY A 75 11.25 -0.94 8.67
CA GLY A 75 11.96 -2.07 9.25
C GLY A 75 11.41 -3.41 8.73
N GLY A 76 12.32 -4.25 8.23
CA GLY A 76 11.98 -5.59 7.75
C GLY A 76 11.20 -5.64 6.45
N SER A 77 11.10 -4.55 5.69
CA SER A 77 10.51 -4.56 4.35
C SER A 77 11.49 -5.12 3.32
N GLN A 78 11.06 -6.09 2.51
CA GLN A 78 11.89 -6.65 1.43
C GLN A 78 11.81 -5.79 0.17
N TYR A 79 10.65 -5.18 -0.06
CA TYR A 79 10.39 -4.32 -1.21
C TYR A 79 9.72 -3.04 -0.78
N ILE A 80 10.13 -1.93 -1.40
CA ILE A 80 9.57 -0.60 -1.14
C ILE A 80 9.22 0.03 -2.49
N PHE A 81 7.92 0.26 -2.72
CA PHE A 81 7.43 1.05 -3.85
C PHE A 81 7.30 2.50 -3.42
N ILE A 82 7.93 3.41 -4.15
CA ILE A 82 7.84 4.86 -3.91
C ILE A 82 7.10 5.48 -5.09
N SER A 83 5.89 5.97 -4.84
CA SER A 83 5.00 6.58 -5.83
C SER A 83 4.44 7.91 -5.34
N ILE A 84 5.33 8.77 -4.84
CA ILE A 84 4.99 10.09 -4.30
C ILE A 84 5.02 11.17 -5.37
N LEU A 85 4.02 12.07 -5.36
CA LEU A 85 4.07 13.36 -6.04
C LEU A 85 4.10 14.45 -4.97
N VAL A 86 5.30 14.93 -4.65
CA VAL A 86 5.48 15.97 -3.63
C VAL A 86 4.83 17.27 -4.12
N GLY A 87 3.95 17.85 -3.30
CA GLY A 87 3.19 19.05 -3.66
C GLY A 87 1.92 18.78 -4.48
N ASP A 88 1.57 17.50 -4.72
CA ASP A 88 0.38 17.08 -5.46
C ASP A 88 0.30 17.69 -6.88
N ILE A 89 -0.86 17.60 -7.54
CA ILE A 89 -1.07 18.12 -8.89
C ILE A 89 -0.73 19.61 -9.00
N GLU A 90 -0.90 20.39 -7.93
CA GLU A 90 -0.56 21.81 -7.91
C GLU A 90 0.93 22.06 -8.22
N ALA A 91 1.83 21.18 -7.79
CA ALA A 91 3.26 21.31 -8.07
C ALA A 91 3.63 21.14 -9.55
N ILE A 92 2.75 20.53 -10.35
CA ILE A 92 2.97 20.27 -11.78
C ILE A 92 1.93 20.99 -12.66
N ARG A 93 1.02 21.76 -12.07
CA ARG A 93 0.05 22.57 -12.80
C ARG A 93 0.80 23.74 -13.45
N LYS A 94 0.62 23.88 -14.77
CA LYS A 94 1.17 25.00 -15.56
C LYS A 94 0.34 26.25 -15.39
#